data_AF-A0A1L7CM75-F1
#
_entry.id   AF-A0A1L7CM75-F1
#
_cell.length_a   1.000
_cell.length_b   1.000
_cell.length_c   1.000
_cell.angle_alpha   90.00
_cell.angle_beta   90.00
_cell.angle_gamma   90.00
#
_symmetry.space_group_name_H-M   'P 1'
#
loop_
_entity.id
_entity.type
_entity.pdbx_description
1 polymer ?
#
loop_
_entity_poly.entity_id
_entity_poly.type
_entity_poly.pdbx_seq_one_letter_code
_entity_poly.pdbx_strand_id
1 'polypeptide(L)'
;MPDNKKRGEEALAHLGRELKARDRKEKTRPLGVVAASAVVILALVGGIYFLSTRDGSEDKVQAEESSTATTPETPTATALTGKRAKALPATVQCTYDSAGEAAKEASKPSGKDVSTKGTVTVNFETSQGPIDMELDRALAPCTTNAIASLAESGYYNDTVCHRMTSGQLNVLQCGDPSGKGSGGPGFQFANEYPTDEADDAAASNPVIYPRGSIAMANAGAGTNGSQFFLNYEDSTLAPDYTYFGNVGDEGLKTLDKIAETGVEGGASDGAPAEEVKITRATVKNS
;
A
#
# COMPACT_ATOMS: atom_id res chain seq x y z
N MET A 1 27.25 -33.07 -19.23
CA MET A 1 26.64 -32.54 -18.01
C MET A 1 27.48 -31.34 -17.57
N PRO A 2 27.03 -30.09 -17.79
CA PRO A 2 27.81 -28.92 -17.39
C PRO A 2 27.81 -28.79 -15.87
N ASP A 3 29.01 -28.57 -15.33
CA ASP A 3 29.32 -28.60 -13.90
C ASP A 3 28.67 -27.40 -13.18
N ASN A 4 27.64 -27.66 -12.38
CA ASN A 4 26.88 -26.63 -11.64
C ASN A 4 27.79 -25.74 -10.78
N LYS A 5 28.97 -26.24 -10.38
CA LYS A 5 29.96 -25.48 -9.61
C LYS A 5 30.56 -24.32 -10.42
N LYS A 6 30.84 -24.52 -11.72
CA LYS A 6 31.40 -23.48 -12.60
C LYS A 6 30.42 -22.33 -12.83
N ARG A 7 29.12 -22.62 -12.93
CA ARG A 7 28.07 -21.60 -13.05
C ARG A 7 27.96 -20.71 -11.80
N GLY A 8 28.14 -21.31 -10.62
CA GLY A 8 28.16 -20.57 -9.35
C GLY A 8 29.37 -19.63 -9.25
N GLU A 9 30.55 -20.11 -9.64
CA GLU A 9 31.78 -19.31 -9.64
C GLU A 9 31.73 -18.16 -10.65
N GLU A 10 31.15 -18.37 -11.83
CA GLU A 10 30.93 -17.32 -12.83
C GLU A 10 29.93 -16.26 -12.36
N ALA A 11 28.84 -16.67 -11.69
CA ALA A 11 27.87 -15.76 -11.11
C ALA A 11 28.47 -14.90 -10.00
N LEU A 12 29.28 -15.49 -9.11
CA LEU A 12 29.99 -14.76 -8.05
C LEU A 12 31.04 -13.80 -8.62
N ALA A 13 31.77 -14.21 -9.67
CA ALA A 13 32.71 -13.35 -10.37
C ALA A 13 32.01 -12.19 -11.11
N HIS A 14 30.78 -12.40 -11.59
CA HIS A 14 29.94 -11.34 -12.17
C HIS A 14 29.49 -10.34 -11.10
N LEU A 15 28.93 -10.82 -9.99
CA LEU A 15 28.52 -10.00 -8.83
C LEU A 15 29.68 -9.17 -8.27
N GLY A 16 30.87 -9.76 -8.13
CA GLY A 16 32.05 -9.04 -7.65
C GLY A 16 32.52 -7.92 -8.59
N ARG A 17 32.31 -8.07 -9.91
CA ARG A 17 32.59 -7.03 -10.90
C ARG A 17 31.56 -5.90 -10.85
N GLU A 18 30.28 -6.23 -10.66
CA GLU A 18 29.21 -5.25 -10.51
C GLU A 18 29.36 -4.40 -9.24
N LEU A 19 29.70 -5.02 -8.12
CA LEU A 19 29.95 -4.30 -6.86
C LEU A 19 31.15 -3.34 -6.98
N LYS A 20 32.25 -3.78 -7.61
CA LYS A 20 33.41 -2.91 -7.88
C LYS A 20 33.08 -1.78 -8.85
N ALA A 21 32.23 -2.02 -9.85
CA ALA A 21 31.76 -0.99 -10.77
C ALA A 21 30.86 0.04 -10.07
N ARG A 22 30.03 -0.40 -9.11
CA ARG A 22 29.21 0.49 -8.26
C ARG A 22 30.06 1.32 -7.29
N ASP A 23 31.04 0.74 -6.59
CA ASP A 23 31.97 1.48 -5.71
C ASP A 23 32.76 2.54 -6.49
N ARG A 24 33.18 2.20 -7.72
CA ARG A 24 33.88 3.15 -8.60
C ARG A 24 32.95 4.28 -9.06
N LYS A 25 31.68 3.98 -9.35
CA LYS A 25 30.66 4.97 -9.71
C LYS A 25 30.30 5.87 -8.53
N GLU A 26 30.40 5.37 -7.31
CA GLU A 26 30.21 6.17 -6.09
C GLU A 26 31.38 7.11 -5.83
N LYS A 27 32.63 6.63 -6.01
CA LYS A 27 33.85 7.45 -5.90
C LYS A 27 34.02 8.51 -7.01
N THR A 28 33.37 8.34 -8.16
CA THR A 28 33.43 9.32 -9.27
C THR A 28 32.23 10.26 -9.32
N ARG A 29 31.28 10.17 -8.39
CA ARG A 29 30.25 11.22 -8.23
C ARG A 29 30.93 12.49 -7.73
N PRO A 30 30.63 13.67 -8.33
CA PRO A 30 31.19 14.93 -7.86
C PRO A 30 30.82 15.12 -6.38
N LEU A 31 31.82 15.46 -5.58
CA LEU A 31 31.81 15.58 -4.12
C LEU A 31 30.94 16.74 -3.58
N GLY A 32 29.87 17.10 -4.29
CA GLY A 32 29.05 18.28 -4.02
C GLY A 32 27.89 18.07 -3.05
N VAL A 33 27.61 16.85 -2.59
CA VAL A 33 26.42 16.57 -1.74
C VAL A 33 26.76 15.90 -0.39
N VAL A 34 28.03 15.56 -0.12
CA VAL A 34 28.42 14.93 1.18
C VAL A 34 29.40 15.79 2.00
N ALA A 35 29.85 16.94 1.49
CA ALA A 35 30.77 17.83 2.21
C ALA A 35 30.10 18.90 3.12
N ALA A 36 28.77 19.02 3.10
CA ALA A 36 28.06 20.09 3.83
C ALA A 36 27.81 19.79 5.32
N SER A 37 27.83 18.52 5.75
CA SER A 37 27.49 18.15 7.14
C SER A 37 28.70 17.99 8.06
N ALA A 38 29.90 17.72 7.54
CA ALA A 38 31.10 17.54 8.36
C ALA A 38 31.81 18.87 8.73
N VAL A 39 31.71 19.90 7.88
CA VAL A 39 32.33 21.22 8.14
C VAL A 39 31.56 22.00 9.21
N VAL A 40 30.23 21.83 9.29
CA VAL A 40 29.38 22.50 10.28
C VAL A 40 29.65 21.98 11.70
N ILE A 41 29.88 20.68 11.87
CA ILE A 41 30.14 20.09 13.20
C ILE A 41 31.53 20.48 13.72
N LEU A 42 32.55 20.51 12.86
CA LEU A 42 33.90 20.94 13.27
C LEU A 42 33.97 22.45 13.57
N ALA A 43 33.20 23.28 12.87
CA ALA A 43 33.08 24.71 13.17
C ALA A 43 32.34 24.99 14.48
N LEU A 44 31.31 24.18 14.82
CA LEU A 44 30.57 24.31 16.07
C LEU A 44 31.40 23.87 17.27
N VAL A 45 32.11 22.73 17.19
CA VAL A 45 32.94 22.23 18.30
C VAL A 45 34.20 23.09 18.50
N GLY A 46 34.85 23.52 17.41
CA GLY A 46 36.00 24.43 17.47
C GLY A 46 35.62 25.85 17.93
N GLY A 47 34.46 26.35 17.49
CA GLY A 47 33.93 27.65 17.89
C GLY A 47 33.56 27.73 19.38
N ILE A 48 32.93 26.70 19.93
CA ILE A 48 32.57 26.64 21.36
C ILE A 48 33.82 26.54 22.24
N TYR A 49 34.86 25.80 21.82
CA TYR A 49 36.12 25.71 22.58
C TYR A 49 36.93 27.01 22.55
N PHE A 50 36.94 27.72 21.41
CA PHE A 50 37.62 29.02 21.27
C PHE A 50 36.87 30.15 21.99
N LEU A 51 35.54 30.11 22.05
CA LEU A 51 34.72 31.10 22.77
C LEU A 51 34.68 30.86 24.29
N SER A 52 34.86 29.63 24.77
CA SER A 52 34.86 29.32 26.22
C SER A 52 36.22 29.49 26.91
N THR A 53 37.32 29.61 26.17
CA THR A 53 38.68 29.77 26.75
C THR A 53 39.20 31.20 26.71
N ARG A 54 38.43 32.15 26.17
CA ARG A 54 38.79 33.57 26.13
C ARG A 54 37.95 34.36 27.12
N ASP A 55 38.23 34.11 28.39
CA ASP A 55 37.71 34.89 29.52
C ASP A 55 38.18 36.35 29.42
N GLY A 56 37.32 37.28 29.81
CA GLY A 56 37.70 38.67 30.04
C GLY A 56 36.71 39.74 29.58
N SER A 57 35.79 40.07 30.48
CA SER A 57 35.23 41.40 30.73
C SER A 57 33.82 41.70 30.22
N GLU A 58 33.07 42.31 31.13
CA GLU A 58 31.65 42.58 31.19
C GLU A 58 31.16 43.58 30.13
N ASP A 59 30.06 43.27 29.44
CA ASP A 59 29.04 44.28 29.16
C ASP A 59 27.69 43.63 28.82
N LYS A 60 26.64 44.08 29.49
CA LYS A 60 25.26 43.64 29.24
C LYS A 60 24.78 44.24 27.93
N VAL A 61 24.48 43.41 26.93
CA VAL A 61 23.65 43.80 25.78
C VAL A 61 22.44 42.88 25.70
N GLN A 62 21.29 43.51 25.92
CA GLN A 62 19.95 42.98 25.79
C GLN A 62 19.73 42.59 24.31
N ALA A 63 19.54 41.30 24.03
CA ALA A 63 19.12 40.81 22.72
C ALA A 63 17.61 40.64 22.73
N GLU A 64 16.93 41.52 22.00
CA GLU A 64 15.51 41.38 21.67
C GLU A 64 15.27 40.08 20.91
N GLU A 65 14.23 39.37 21.34
CA GLU A 65 13.66 38.22 20.66
C GLU A 65 13.21 38.64 19.25
N SER A 66 13.80 38.05 18.23
CA SER A 66 13.14 37.92 16.93
C SER A 66 13.66 36.66 16.25
N SER A 67 13.29 35.51 16.80
CA SER A 67 13.49 34.21 16.17
C SER A 67 12.13 33.67 15.75
N THR A 68 11.63 34.14 14.59
CA THR A 68 10.53 33.46 13.90
C THR A 68 11.09 32.19 13.28
N ALA A 69 11.20 31.14 14.10
CA ALA A 69 11.48 29.79 13.63
C ALA A 69 10.19 29.26 12.97
N THR A 70 10.10 29.34 11.65
CA THR A 70 9.11 28.57 10.91
C THR A 70 9.56 27.11 10.91
N THR A 71 9.07 26.35 11.88
CA THR A 71 9.07 24.87 11.81
C THR A 71 8.34 24.47 10.53
N PRO A 72 8.94 23.67 9.63
CA PRO A 72 8.18 23.10 8.53
C PRO A 72 7.17 22.12 9.13
N GLU A 73 5.88 22.47 9.06
CA GLU A 73 4.79 21.56 9.39
C GLU A 73 4.94 20.30 8.53
N THR A 74 5.16 19.15 9.17
CA THR A 74 5.04 17.87 8.48
C THR A 74 3.57 17.71 8.10
N PRO A 75 3.22 17.55 6.81
CA PRO A 75 1.82 17.41 6.42
C PRO A 75 1.25 16.20 7.14
N THR A 76 0.28 16.44 8.01
CA THR A 76 -0.44 15.38 8.73
C THR A 76 -1.37 14.70 7.73
N ALA A 77 -1.20 13.39 7.53
CA ALA A 77 -2.01 12.62 6.59
C ALA A 77 -3.50 12.76 6.94
N THR A 78 -4.33 13.02 5.93
CA THR A 78 -5.78 13.18 6.11
C THR A 78 -6.50 11.86 5.83
N ALA A 79 -7.51 11.54 6.62
CA ALA A 79 -8.33 10.35 6.43
C ALA A 79 -9.23 10.47 5.19
N LEU A 80 -9.25 9.40 4.39
CA LEU A 80 -10.17 9.27 3.27
C LEU A 80 -11.61 9.23 3.80
N THR A 81 -12.48 10.02 3.18
CA THR A 81 -13.86 10.21 3.65
C THR A 81 -14.83 9.16 3.11
N GLY A 82 -14.36 8.26 2.25
CA GLY A 82 -15.23 7.35 1.49
C GLY A 82 -16.24 8.09 0.61
N LYS A 83 -15.87 9.27 0.09
CA LYS A 83 -16.71 10.08 -0.81
C LYS A 83 -15.84 10.78 -1.86
N ARG A 84 -16.28 10.70 -3.11
CA ARG A 84 -15.69 11.45 -4.22
C ARG A 84 -15.97 12.95 -4.09
N ALA A 85 -14.99 13.77 -4.49
CA ALA A 85 -15.17 15.20 -4.64
C ALA A 85 -16.13 15.51 -5.80
N LYS A 86 -16.06 14.72 -6.88
CA LYS A 86 -16.94 14.86 -8.05
C LYS A 86 -17.73 13.57 -8.27
N ALA A 87 -19.06 13.70 -8.26
CA ALA A 87 -19.94 12.59 -8.58
C ALA A 87 -19.72 12.08 -10.01
N LEU A 88 -19.69 10.75 -10.16
CA LEU A 88 -19.62 10.08 -11.46
C LEU A 88 -20.97 10.18 -12.22
N PRO A 89 -20.96 10.04 -13.56
CA PRO A 89 -22.20 9.83 -14.33
C PRO A 89 -22.94 8.57 -13.86
N ALA A 90 -24.22 8.43 -14.23
CA ALA A 90 -25.05 7.30 -13.78
C ALA A 90 -24.51 5.92 -14.19
N THR A 91 -23.80 5.86 -15.32
CA THR A 91 -23.08 4.68 -15.78
C THR A 91 -21.70 5.07 -16.31
N VAL A 92 -20.76 4.14 -16.26
CA VAL A 92 -19.39 4.30 -16.79
C VAL A 92 -19.03 3.15 -17.72
N GLN A 93 -17.99 3.38 -18.54
CA GLN A 93 -17.33 2.34 -19.33
C GLN A 93 -16.06 1.90 -18.60
N CYS A 94 -16.01 0.63 -18.23
CA CYS A 94 -14.84 0.00 -17.62
C CYS A 94 -14.03 -0.77 -18.68
N THR A 95 -12.71 -0.75 -18.54
CA THR A 95 -11.79 -1.48 -19.42
C THR A 95 -11.02 -2.50 -18.59
N TYR A 96 -11.02 -3.75 -19.05
CA TYR A 96 -10.35 -4.88 -18.41
C TYR A 96 -9.33 -5.49 -19.38
N ASP A 97 -8.09 -5.00 -19.32
CA ASP A 97 -7.02 -5.38 -20.24
C ASP A 97 -6.45 -6.74 -19.86
N SER A 98 -6.04 -7.55 -20.83
CA SER A 98 -5.42 -8.85 -20.54
C SER A 98 -4.09 -8.63 -19.83
N ALA A 99 -3.83 -9.40 -18.78
CA ALA A 99 -2.62 -9.25 -17.96
C ALA A 99 -2.14 -10.61 -17.46
N GLY A 100 -1.01 -11.08 -17.99
CA GLY A 100 -0.38 -12.32 -17.57
C GLY A 100 -1.27 -13.57 -17.71
N GLU A 101 -0.85 -14.63 -17.04
CA GLU A 101 -1.62 -15.87 -16.90
C GLU A 101 -2.48 -15.80 -15.64
N ALA A 102 -3.74 -16.25 -15.73
CA ALA A 102 -4.63 -16.25 -14.58
C ALA A 102 -4.22 -17.33 -13.57
N ALA A 103 -4.16 -16.98 -12.29
CA ALA A 103 -3.87 -17.94 -11.22
C ALA A 103 -4.98 -18.99 -11.02
N LYS A 104 -6.19 -18.69 -11.51
CA LYS A 104 -7.38 -19.53 -11.55
C LYS A 104 -8.26 -19.04 -12.70
N GLU A 105 -9.04 -19.94 -13.30
CA GLU A 105 -9.98 -19.58 -14.37
C GLU A 105 -10.89 -18.43 -13.94
N ALA A 106 -10.92 -17.36 -14.75
CA ALA A 106 -11.71 -16.16 -14.53
C ALA A 106 -12.16 -15.60 -15.88
N SER A 107 -13.43 -15.24 -15.98
CA SER A 107 -13.94 -14.49 -17.13
C SER A 107 -13.86 -13.00 -16.86
N LYS A 108 -13.41 -12.23 -17.86
CA LYS A 108 -13.50 -10.77 -17.80
C LYS A 108 -14.96 -10.34 -17.75
N PRO A 109 -15.35 -9.47 -16.81
CA PRO A 109 -16.71 -8.94 -16.77
C PRO A 109 -16.97 -8.00 -17.95
N SER A 110 -18.26 -7.81 -18.27
CA SER A 110 -18.65 -6.72 -19.16
C SER A 110 -18.35 -5.38 -18.49
N GLY A 111 -17.64 -4.51 -19.19
CA GLY A 111 -17.39 -3.14 -18.73
C GLY A 111 -18.38 -2.10 -19.26
N LYS A 112 -19.38 -2.50 -20.06
CA LYS A 112 -20.35 -1.57 -20.66
C LYS A 112 -21.45 -1.20 -19.67
N ASP A 113 -21.82 0.08 -19.65
CA ASP A 113 -22.93 0.62 -18.87
C ASP A 113 -22.92 0.22 -17.38
N VAL A 114 -21.73 0.19 -16.78
CA VAL A 114 -21.56 -0.19 -15.36
C VAL A 114 -22.16 0.88 -14.48
N SER A 115 -23.13 0.52 -13.64
CA SER A 115 -23.82 1.45 -12.73
C SER A 115 -22.86 2.03 -11.69
N THR A 116 -23.02 3.33 -11.40
CA THR A 116 -22.32 4.04 -10.31
C THR A 116 -23.18 4.21 -9.07
N LYS A 117 -24.36 3.57 -9.04
CA LYS A 117 -25.35 3.72 -7.96
C LYS A 117 -25.53 2.45 -7.15
N GLY A 118 -25.70 2.65 -5.84
CA GLY A 118 -25.97 1.60 -4.87
C GLY A 118 -24.71 0.85 -4.47
N THR A 119 -24.90 -0.13 -3.59
CA THR A 119 -23.82 -0.93 -3.04
C THR A 119 -23.95 -2.39 -3.50
N VAL A 120 -22.84 -3.12 -3.44
CA VAL A 120 -22.82 -4.58 -3.64
C VAL A 120 -22.21 -5.19 -2.39
N THR A 121 -22.91 -6.13 -1.76
CA THR A 121 -22.34 -6.87 -0.64
C THR A 121 -21.68 -8.15 -1.17
N VAL A 122 -20.38 -8.31 -0.91
CA VAL A 122 -19.67 -9.58 -1.10
C VAL A 122 -19.44 -10.18 0.29
N ASN A 123 -19.96 -11.38 0.53
CA ASN A 123 -19.77 -12.08 1.79
C ASN A 123 -18.79 -13.24 1.58
N PHE A 124 -17.71 -13.22 2.37
CA PHE A 124 -16.73 -14.29 2.46
C PHE A 124 -16.98 -15.11 3.71
N GLU A 125 -17.32 -16.38 3.53
CA GLU A 125 -17.20 -17.38 4.58
C GLU A 125 -15.71 -17.72 4.71
N THR A 126 -15.13 -17.50 5.90
CA THR A 126 -13.72 -17.83 6.15
C THR A 126 -13.54 -18.82 7.29
N SER A 127 -12.37 -19.46 7.36
CA SER A 127 -11.96 -20.32 8.49
C SER A 127 -11.98 -19.60 9.84
N GLN A 128 -11.92 -18.26 9.85
CA GLN A 128 -11.85 -17.46 11.09
C GLN A 128 -13.18 -16.81 11.48
N GLY A 129 -14.16 -16.82 10.58
CA GLY A 129 -15.46 -16.14 10.74
C GLY A 129 -15.95 -15.53 9.40
N PRO A 130 -17.19 -15.02 9.34
CA PRO A 130 -17.66 -14.31 8.16
C PRO A 130 -16.95 -12.97 8.01
N ILE A 131 -16.69 -12.56 6.77
CA ILE A 131 -16.24 -11.21 6.41
C ILE A 131 -17.17 -10.69 5.32
N ASP A 132 -18.04 -9.74 5.68
CA ASP A 132 -18.91 -9.03 4.74
C ASP A 132 -18.25 -7.72 4.28
N MET A 133 -18.25 -7.52 2.96
CA MET A 133 -17.70 -6.36 2.28
C MET A 133 -18.80 -5.61 1.57
N GLU A 134 -19.10 -4.39 2.01
CA GLU A 134 -20.01 -3.47 1.35
C GLU A 134 -19.22 -2.62 0.34
N LEU A 135 -19.38 -2.93 -0.95
CA LEU A 135 -18.69 -2.27 -2.05
C LEU A 135 -19.52 -1.09 -2.57
N ASP A 136 -18.89 0.07 -2.71
CA ASP A 136 -19.57 1.31 -3.14
C ASP A 136 -19.25 1.64 -4.61
N ARG A 137 -20.29 1.52 -5.45
CA ARG A 137 -20.20 1.84 -6.88
C ARG A 137 -20.01 3.34 -7.15
N ALA A 138 -20.35 4.22 -6.21
CA ALA A 138 -20.11 5.64 -6.36
C ALA A 138 -18.62 5.98 -6.18
N LEU A 139 -17.87 5.15 -5.44
CA LEU A 139 -16.42 5.30 -5.26
C LEU A 139 -15.66 4.64 -6.40
N ALA A 140 -15.96 3.39 -6.69
CA ALA A 140 -15.14 2.59 -7.59
C ALA A 140 -16.01 1.58 -8.37
N PRO A 141 -16.80 2.05 -9.35
CA PRO A 141 -17.73 1.20 -10.11
C PRO A 141 -17.03 0.07 -10.87
N CYS A 142 -15.87 0.33 -11.47
CA CYS A 142 -15.15 -0.69 -12.24
C CYS A 142 -14.53 -1.76 -11.37
N THR A 143 -14.00 -1.35 -10.21
CA THR A 143 -13.49 -2.24 -9.17
C THR A 143 -14.61 -3.08 -8.58
N THR A 144 -15.71 -2.44 -8.19
CA THR A 144 -16.89 -3.13 -7.62
C THR A 144 -17.43 -4.18 -8.58
N ASN A 145 -17.56 -3.84 -9.87
CA ASN A 145 -18.01 -4.77 -10.91
C ASN A 145 -17.04 -5.95 -11.10
N ALA A 146 -15.72 -5.70 -11.07
CA ALA A 146 -14.72 -6.76 -11.18
C ALA A 146 -14.74 -7.71 -9.98
N ILE A 147 -14.71 -7.18 -8.76
CA ILE A 147 -14.70 -7.98 -7.53
C ILE A 147 -16.00 -8.78 -7.38
N ALA A 148 -17.16 -8.17 -7.67
CA ALA A 148 -18.44 -8.87 -7.64
C ALA A 148 -18.48 -10.02 -8.66
N SER A 149 -18.06 -9.78 -9.91
CA SER A 149 -18.03 -10.83 -10.94
C SER A 149 -17.07 -11.99 -10.59
N LEU A 150 -15.90 -11.68 -10.03
CA LEU A 150 -14.96 -12.70 -9.54
C LEU A 150 -15.55 -13.50 -8.38
N ALA A 151 -16.23 -12.85 -7.44
CA ALA A 151 -16.92 -13.55 -6.35
C ALA A 151 -18.07 -14.43 -6.85
N GLU A 152 -18.91 -13.94 -7.78
CA GLU A 152 -20.03 -14.70 -8.37
C GLU A 152 -19.57 -15.95 -9.13
N SER A 153 -18.42 -15.87 -9.80
CA SER A 153 -17.79 -17.00 -10.50
C SER A 153 -17.06 -17.99 -9.57
N GLY A 154 -17.02 -17.73 -8.26
CA GLY A 154 -16.33 -18.57 -7.30
C GLY A 154 -14.81 -18.47 -7.37
N TYR A 155 -14.26 -17.40 -7.95
CA TYR A 155 -12.82 -17.17 -8.07
C TYR A 155 -12.13 -17.19 -6.71
N TYR A 156 -12.73 -16.54 -5.70
CA TYR A 156 -12.20 -16.49 -4.33
C TYR A 156 -12.45 -17.74 -3.49
N ASN A 157 -13.23 -18.72 -3.98
CA ASN A 157 -13.46 -19.96 -3.23
C ASN A 157 -12.17 -20.77 -3.10
N ASP A 158 -11.95 -21.31 -1.91
CA ASP A 158 -10.78 -22.08 -1.52
C ASP A 158 -9.46 -21.32 -1.68
N THR A 159 -9.46 -20.01 -1.43
CA THR A 159 -8.26 -19.16 -1.47
C THR A 159 -7.86 -18.70 -0.07
N VAL A 160 -6.59 -18.32 0.11
CA VAL A 160 -6.07 -17.84 1.40
C VAL A 160 -5.79 -16.34 1.37
N CYS A 161 -5.96 -15.68 2.51
CA CYS A 161 -5.33 -14.38 2.74
C CYS A 161 -3.87 -14.64 3.07
N HIS A 162 -3.00 -14.32 2.11
CA HIS A 162 -1.61 -14.74 2.11
C HIS A 162 -0.69 -13.79 2.86
N ARG A 163 -1.17 -12.59 3.21
CA ARG A 163 -0.37 -11.57 3.87
C ARG A 163 -1.16 -10.78 4.89
N MET A 164 -0.51 -10.49 6.00
CA MET A 164 -0.96 -9.61 7.05
C MET A 164 0.21 -8.75 7.51
N THR A 165 -0.04 -7.49 7.82
CA THR A 165 0.97 -6.57 8.35
C THR A 165 0.47 -5.85 9.58
N SER A 166 1.38 -5.50 10.49
CA SER A 166 1.11 -4.69 11.68
C SER A 166 2.08 -3.52 11.81
N GLY A 167 1.65 -2.43 12.45
CA GLY A 167 2.46 -1.23 12.67
C GLY A 167 1.99 -0.03 11.85
N GLN A 168 2.78 0.43 10.88
CA GLN A 168 2.40 1.56 10.01
C GLN A 168 1.35 1.18 8.95
N LEU A 169 1.25 -0.11 8.64
CA LEU A 169 0.26 -0.71 7.75
C LEU A 169 -0.40 -1.85 8.51
N ASN A 170 -1.72 -1.76 8.72
CA ASN A 170 -2.50 -2.69 9.55
C ASN A 170 -3.58 -3.35 8.70
N VAL A 171 -3.15 -4.27 7.83
CA VAL A 171 -4.03 -4.84 6.81
C VAL A 171 -3.94 -6.35 6.73
N LEU A 172 -5.05 -6.97 6.34
CA LEU A 172 -5.14 -8.35 5.89
C LEU A 172 -5.35 -8.36 4.37
N GLN A 173 -4.42 -8.95 3.62
CA GLN A 173 -4.44 -8.99 2.16
C GLN A 173 -4.85 -10.38 1.63
N CYS A 174 -5.82 -10.37 0.73
CA CYS A 174 -6.47 -11.56 0.17
C CYS A 174 -6.61 -11.43 -1.36
N GLY A 175 -7.24 -12.44 -2.00
CA GLY A 175 -7.64 -12.35 -3.41
C GLY A 175 -6.63 -12.87 -4.43
N ASP A 176 -5.59 -13.58 -3.99
CA ASP A 176 -4.68 -14.34 -4.85
C ASP A 176 -4.96 -15.85 -4.71
N PRO A 177 -5.57 -16.51 -5.72
CA PRO A 177 -5.82 -17.95 -5.67
C PRO A 177 -4.57 -18.82 -5.59
N SER A 178 -3.40 -18.31 -5.98
CA SER A 178 -2.14 -19.04 -5.84
C SER A 178 -1.58 -19.01 -4.41
N GLY A 179 -2.03 -18.05 -3.59
CA GLY A 179 -1.52 -17.81 -2.23
C GLY A 179 -0.09 -17.25 -2.17
N LYS A 180 0.50 -16.83 -3.30
CA LYS A 180 1.90 -16.39 -3.39
C LYS A 180 2.09 -14.88 -3.33
N GLY A 181 1.01 -14.11 -3.45
CA GLY A 181 1.00 -12.65 -3.53
C GLY A 181 1.27 -12.09 -4.93
N SER A 182 1.55 -12.95 -5.92
CA SER A 182 1.87 -12.53 -7.30
C SER A 182 0.85 -12.99 -8.34
N GLY A 183 -0.21 -13.69 -7.91
CA GLY A 183 -1.28 -14.14 -8.81
C GLY A 183 -2.34 -13.08 -9.07
N GLY A 184 -3.18 -13.35 -10.08
CA GLY A 184 -4.27 -12.46 -10.48
C GLY A 184 -5.23 -13.13 -11.46
N PRO A 185 -6.26 -12.42 -11.95
CA PRO A 185 -7.37 -13.00 -12.71
C PRO A 185 -7.10 -13.10 -14.22
N GLY A 186 -5.86 -12.88 -14.67
CA GLY A 186 -5.52 -12.82 -16.09
C GLY A 186 -5.93 -11.51 -16.78
N PHE A 187 -6.38 -10.53 -16.00
CA PHE A 187 -6.69 -9.18 -16.46
C PHE A 187 -6.34 -8.14 -15.41
N GLN A 188 -6.18 -6.89 -15.86
CA GLN A 188 -5.96 -5.73 -15.00
C GLN A 188 -6.82 -4.55 -15.42
N PHE A 189 -6.99 -3.58 -14.53
CA PHE A 189 -7.76 -2.36 -14.79
C PHE A 189 -7.22 -1.15 -14.01
N ALA A 190 -7.71 0.02 -14.40
CA ALA A 190 -7.31 1.32 -13.85
C ALA A 190 -7.60 1.46 -12.35
N ASN A 191 -6.84 2.34 -11.70
CA ASN A 191 -7.18 2.82 -10.37
C ASN A 191 -8.37 3.79 -10.45
N GLU A 192 -9.17 3.79 -9.38
CA GLU A 192 -10.29 4.71 -9.17
C GLU A 192 -10.02 5.51 -7.88
N TYR A 193 -11.06 6.02 -7.22
CA TYR A 193 -10.94 6.85 -6.02
C TYR A 193 -10.01 6.23 -4.96
N PRO A 194 -9.12 7.00 -4.31
CA PRO A 194 -8.88 8.44 -4.51
C PRO A 194 -7.92 8.76 -5.67
N THR A 195 -7.27 7.75 -6.24
CA THR A 195 -6.22 7.89 -7.26
C THR A 195 -6.62 8.72 -8.47
N ASP A 196 -7.87 8.57 -8.94
CA ASP A 196 -8.38 9.28 -10.13
C ASP A 196 -8.88 10.70 -9.86
N GLU A 197 -8.88 11.14 -8.60
CA GLU A 197 -9.19 12.52 -8.17
C GLU A 197 -7.97 13.25 -7.59
N ALA A 198 -6.87 12.54 -7.34
CA ALA A 198 -5.64 13.14 -6.84
C ALA A 198 -4.96 13.97 -7.93
N ASP A 199 -4.67 15.24 -7.63
CA ASP A 199 -3.74 16.03 -8.44
C ASP A 199 -2.28 15.64 -8.17
N ASP A 200 -1.34 16.12 -8.98
CA ASP A 200 0.09 15.78 -8.87
C ASP A 200 0.66 16.06 -7.46
N ALA A 201 0.16 17.09 -6.77
CA ALA A 201 0.60 17.44 -5.42
C ALA A 201 -0.01 16.50 -4.38
N ALA A 202 -1.29 16.15 -4.50
CA ALA A 202 -1.99 15.23 -3.64
C ALA A 202 -1.50 13.79 -3.79
N ALA A 203 -1.14 13.37 -5.01
CA ALA A 203 -0.63 12.02 -5.30
C ALA A 203 0.65 11.68 -4.52
N SER A 204 1.44 12.70 -4.15
CA SER A 204 2.68 12.51 -3.39
C SER A 204 2.47 12.59 -1.87
N ASN A 205 1.28 12.94 -1.39
CA ASN A 205 0.99 13.12 0.03
C ASN A 205 0.27 11.88 0.59
N PRO A 206 0.74 11.30 1.70
CA PRO A 206 0.08 10.16 2.29
C PRO A 206 -1.31 10.53 2.83
N VAL A 207 -2.24 9.58 2.72
CA VAL A 207 -3.60 9.62 3.24
C VAL A 207 -3.80 8.47 4.23
N ILE A 208 -4.78 8.63 5.12
CA ILE A 208 -5.18 7.56 6.03
C ILE A 208 -6.32 6.78 5.38
N TYR A 209 -6.12 5.48 5.20
CA TYR A 209 -7.16 4.50 4.92
C TYR A 209 -7.72 4.05 6.28
N PRO A 210 -8.94 4.47 6.64
CA PRO A 210 -9.49 4.23 7.97
C PRO A 210 -9.69 2.74 8.23
N ARG A 211 -9.73 2.37 9.51
CA ARG A 211 -10.19 1.05 9.93
C ARG A 211 -11.52 0.70 9.26
N GLY A 212 -11.60 -0.50 8.71
CA GLY A 212 -12.75 -1.03 7.97
C GLY A 212 -12.73 -0.69 6.48
N SER A 213 -11.85 0.17 5.99
CA SER A 213 -11.75 0.43 4.56
C SER A 213 -11.26 -0.79 3.80
N ILE A 214 -11.75 -0.94 2.57
CA ILE A 214 -11.33 -1.97 1.62
C ILE A 214 -10.64 -1.29 0.46
N ALA A 215 -9.43 -1.72 0.14
CA ALA A 215 -8.68 -1.18 -0.99
C ALA A 215 -7.99 -2.24 -1.85
N MET A 216 -7.82 -1.94 -3.13
CA MET A 216 -7.17 -2.85 -4.09
C MET A 216 -5.67 -2.91 -3.84
N ALA A 217 -5.10 -4.11 -3.82
CA ALA A 217 -3.65 -4.28 -3.95
C ALA A 217 -3.28 -4.18 -5.43
N ASN A 218 -2.10 -3.61 -5.71
CA ASN A 218 -1.60 -3.44 -7.08
C ASN A 218 -0.07 -3.48 -7.13
N ALA A 219 0.48 -3.58 -8.33
CA ALA A 219 1.91 -3.52 -8.64
C ALA A 219 2.30 -2.16 -9.27
N GLY A 220 1.55 -1.10 -8.93
CA GLY A 220 1.64 0.23 -9.54
C GLY A 220 0.33 0.65 -10.22
N ALA A 221 0.28 1.91 -10.64
CA ALA A 221 -0.90 2.49 -11.27
C ALA A 221 -1.37 1.67 -12.49
N GLY A 222 -2.67 1.41 -12.57
CA GLY A 222 -3.31 0.67 -13.66
C GLY A 222 -3.19 -0.85 -13.60
N THR A 223 -2.77 -1.40 -12.46
CA THR A 223 -2.52 -2.84 -12.32
C THR A 223 -3.43 -3.51 -11.28
N ASN A 224 -4.62 -2.94 -11.03
CA ASN A 224 -5.62 -3.60 -10.18
C ASN A 224 -6.04 -4.92 -10.82
N GLY A 225 -5.99 -6.00 -10.03
CA GLY A 225 -6.39 -7.33 -10.45
C GLY A 225 -7.50 -7.87 -9.56
N SER A 226 -7.23 -8.96 -8.84
CA SER A 226 -8.17 -9.59 -7.91
C SER A 226 -7.78 -9.42 -6.44
N GLN A 227 -6.57 -8.95 -6.16
CA GLN A 227 -6.07 -8.83 -4.80
C GLN A 227 -6.57 -7.54 -4.16
N PHE A 228 -6.98 -7.63 -2.90
CA PHE A 228 -7.46 -6.52 -2.09
C PHE A 228 -6.92 -6.68 -0.66
N PHE A 229 -6.95 -5.59 0.10
CA PHE A 229 -6.61 -5.60 1.51
C PHE A 229 -7.71 -4.94 2.34
N LEU A 230 -7.84 -5.44 3.56
CA LEU A 230 -8.84 -5.05 4.56
C LEU A 230 -8.10 -4.38 5.72
N ASN A 231 -8.42 -3.12 5.98
CA ASN A 231 -7.81 -2.37 7.08
C ASN A 231 -8.47 -2.76 8.40
N TYR A 232 -7.72 -3.41 9.29
CA TYR A 232 -8.20 -3.73 10.64
C TYR A 232 -7.83 -2.64 11.67
N GLU A 233 -6.90 -1.75 11.32
CA GLU A 233 -6.71 -0.42 11.93
C GLU A 233 -6.43 0.63 10.84
N ASP A 234 -6.36 1.90 11.24
CA ASP A 234 -5.95 2.98 10.34
C ASP A 234 -4.57 2.69 9.73
N SER A 235 -4.43 2.90 8.42
CA SER A 235 -3.17 2.73 7.71
C SER A 235 -2.83 3.97 6.90
N THR A 236 -1.59 4.44 7.01
CA THR A 236 -1.11 5.62 6.27
C THR A 236 -0.39 5.17 5.01
N LEU A 237 -0.94 5.48 3.84
CA LEU A 237 -0.45 5.05 2.53
C LEU A 237 -0.50 6.20 1.52
N ALA A 238 0.25 6.07 0.42
CA ALA A 238 0.02 6.92 -0.74
C ALA A 238 -1.42 6.68 -1.27
N PRO A 239 -2.08 7.70 -1.87
CA PRO A 239 -3.43 7.59 -2.42
C PRO A 239 -3.50 6.81 -3.74
N ASP A 240 -2.65 5.79 -3.89
CA ASP A 240 -2.46 4.98 -5.10
C ASP A 240 -3.25 3.66 -5.07
N TYR A 241 -4.04 3.43 -4.02
CA TYR A 241 -4.83 2.20 -3.86
C TYR A 241 -6.31 2.55 -3.92
N THR A 242 -7.02 1.93 -4.86
CA THR A 242 -8.46 2.18 -5.03
C THR A 242 -9.20 1.81 -3.75
N TYR A 243 -9.79 2.78 -3.05
CA TYR A 243 -10.75 2.57 -1.97
C TYR A 243 -12.10 2.29 -2.61
N PHE A 244 -12.67 1.11 -2.36
CA PHE A 244 -13.92 0.70 -3.03
C PHE A 244 -15.02 0.20 -2.10
N GLY A 245 -14.87 0.31 -0.78
CA GLY A 245 -15.90 -0.11 0.14
C GLY A 245 -15.47 -0.17 1.60
N ASN A 246 -16.37 -0.71 2.42
CA ASN A 246 -16.14 -0.93 3.84
C ASN A 246 -16.47 -2.36 4.24
N VAL A 247 -15.75 -2.87 5.23
CA VAL A 247 -16.08 -4.11 5.93
C VAL A 247 -17.25 -3.82 6.87
N GLY A 248 -18.27 -4.67 6.85
CA GLY A 248 -19.39 -4.54 7.76
C GLY A 248 -19.08 -5.01 9.18
N ASP A 249 -20.03 -4.84 10.09
CA ASP A 249 -19.81 -5.01 11.53
C ASP A 249 -19.43 -6.44 11.92
N GLU A 250 -19.95 -7.46 11.23
CA GLU A 250 -19.57 -8.85 11.50
C GLU A 250 -18.15 -9.15 11.00
N GLY A 251 -17.82 -8.71 9.79
CA GLY A 251 -16.48 -8.83 9.24
C GLY A 251 -15.43 -8.10 10.07
N LEU A 252 -15.76 -6.93 10.64
CA LEU A 252 -14.87 -6.19 11.52
C LEU A 252 -14.53 -6.96 12.79
N LYS A 253 -15.49 -7.67 13.40
CA LYS A 253 -15.22 -8.54 14.56
C LYS A 253 -14.30 -9.70 14.19
N THR A 254 -14.49 -10.28 13.00
CA THR A 254 -13.61 -11.32 12.48
C THR A 254 -12.20 -10.79 12.24
N LEU A 255 -12.07 -9.58 11.68
CA LEU A 255 -10.77 -8.92 11.49
C LEU A 255 -10.07 -8.62 12.81
N ASP A 256 -10.79 -8.13 13.83
CA ASP A 256 -10.21 -7.88 15.15
C ASP A 256 -9.66 -9.17 15.76
N LYS A 257 -10.41 -10.29 15.68
CA LYS A 257 -9.94 -11.61 16.12
C LYS A 257 -8.68 -12.06 15.37
N ILE A 258 -8.62 -11.88 14.06
CA ILE A 258 -7.42 -12.20 13.25
C ILE A 258 -6.25 -11.31 13.69
N ALA A 259 -6.50 -10.02 13.92
CA ALA A 259 -5.52 -9.04 14.36
C ALA A 259 -4.91 -9.35 15.73
N GLU A 260 -5.73 -9.83 16.68
CA GLU A 260 -5.30 -10.26 18.02
C GLU A 260 -4.30 -11.42 17.97
N THR A 261 -4.48 -12.36 17.03
CA THR A 261 -3.53 -13.47 16.82
C THR A 261 -2.25 -12.99 16.13
N GLY A 262 -2.36 -12.02 15.23
CA GLY A 262 -1.23 -11.35 14.60
C GLY A 262 -0.62 -12.10 13.41
N VAL A 263 0.59 -11.69 13.04
CA VAL A 263 1.38 -12.26 11.93
C VAL A 263 2.14 -13.49 12.41
N GLU A 264 2.36 -14.46 11.53
CA GLU A 264 3.15 -15.67 11.79
C GLU A 264 4.49 -15.33 12.44
N GLY A 265 4.80 -16.02 13.54
CA GLY A 265 6.03 -15.81 14.31
C GLY A 265 6.10 -14.47 15.05
N GLY A 266 5.02 -13.69 15.10
CA GLY A 266 4.98 -12.36 15.74
C GLY A 266 5.72 -11.29 14.94
N ALA A 267 5.91 -11.50 13.63
CA ALA A 267 6.51 -10.51 12.74
C ALA A 267 5.58 -9.30 12.51
N SER A 268 6.10 -8.27 11.82
CA SER A 268 5.28 -7.12 11.38
C SER A 268 4.74 -7.26 9.96
N ASP A 269 5.22 -8.24 9.19
CA ASP A 269 4.81 -8.53 7.81
C ASP A 269 5.06 -10.01 7.52
N GLY A 270 4.07 -10.70 6.99
CA GLY A 270 4.13 -12.13 6.68
C GLY A 270 2.74 -12.74 6.49
N ALA A 271 2.64 -14.06 6.53
CA ALA A 271 1.34 -14.72 6.57
C ALA A 271 0.63 -14.45 7.92
N PRO A 272 -0.71 -14.49 7.97
CA PRO A 272 -1.43 -14.54 9.24
C PRO A 272 -0.94 -15.70 10.12
N ALA A 273 -0.85 -15.50 11.44
CA ALA A 273 -0.39 -16.53 12.37
C ALA A 273 -1.30 -17.77 12.40
N GLU A 274 -2.60 -17.57 12.16
CA GLU A 274 -3.54 -18.64 11.85
C GLU A 274 -4.09 -18.45 10.44
N GLU A 275 -4.17 -19.54 9.66
CA GLU A 275 -4.65 -19.48 8.28
C GLU A 275 -6.05 -18.87 8.19
N VAL A 276 -6.19 -17.85 7.34
CA VAL A 276 -7.46 -17.26 6.94
C VAL A 276 -7.78 -17.75 5.53
N LYS A 277 -8.59 -18.79 5.44
CA LYS A 277 -9.03 -19.38 4.18
C LYS A 277 -10.44 -18.92 3.87
N ILE A 278 -10.65 -18.30 2.71
CA ILE A 278 -11.98 -18.03 2.13
C ILE A 278 -12.50 -19.35 1.58
N THR A 279 -13.45 -19.97 2.28
CA THR A 279 -14.06 -21.22 1.84
C THR A 279 -15.10 -20.94 0.75
N ARG A 280 -15.82 -19.83 0.86
CA ARG A 280 -16.87 -19.46 -0.09
C ARG A 280 -17.05 -17.95 -0.19
N ALA A 281 -17.22 -17.46 -1.41
CA ALA A 281 -17.68 -16.12 -1.71
C ALA A 281 -19.13 -16.15 -2.21
N THR A 282 -19.95 -15.20 -1.76
CA THR A 282 -21.31 -14.97 -2.26
C THR A 282 -21.56 -13.49 -2.47
N VAL A 283 -22.45 -13.15 -3.41
CA VAL A 283 -22.78 -11.77 -3.74
C VAL A 283 -24.26 -11.51 -3.51
N LYS A 284 -24.56 -10.38 -2.87
CA LYS A 284 -25.91 -9.86 -2.68
C LYS A 284 -25.95 -8.42 -3.21
N ASN A 285 -26.80 -8.17 -4.19
CA ASN A 285 -27.07 -6.83 -4.68
C ASN A 285 -28.04 -6.13 -3.73
N SER A 286 -27.73 -4.88 -3.35
CA SER A 286 -28.60 -4.00 -2.54
C SER A 286 -29.00 -2.76 -3.32
#